data_AF-A0A9X1GJT8-F1
#
_entry.id   AF-A0A9X1GJT8-F1
#
_cell.length_a   1.000
_cell.length_b   1.000
_cell.length_c   1.000
_cell.angle_alpha   90.00
_cell.angle_beta   90.00
_cell.angle_gamma   90.00
#
_symmetry.space_group_name_H-M   'P 1'
#
loop_
_entity.id
_entity.type
_entity.pdbx_description
1 polymer ?
#
loop_
_entity_poly.entity_id
_entity_poly.type
_entity_poly.pdbx_seq_one_letter_code
_entity_poly.pdbx_strand_id
1 'polypeptide(L)'
;MKIDGCGQAKILSGQERELLLNKGFLSQRDRTLNELCFYTACRSCEARQILYSDIFNGDKIRETLILRKEITKGKQATRVIPVNPKLALSLEKYIQESQELLKIKQLVGQWDYKSLTCNDVFDENNQIICPKCSHNVISTAGKSRGKQLYKCKKCAYRFLVKTAFVESPELKDRVLQLGVYNSQSYGFLFANSSNPYLFPGDQGNGSISRTTVKEIFANACKRVGIIGAGTHSWRRTALTEMHKKKIPMKVIQNISGHVRLSNLQKYLEVSREEVEAAINSLP
;
A
#
# COMPACT_ATOMS: atom_id res chain seq x y z
N MET A 1 14.61 22.33 -14.23
CA MET A 1 14.08 22.49 -12.86
C MET A 1 12.63 22.95 -12.93
N LYS A 2 11.78 22.61 -11.96
CA LYS A 2 10.39 23.05 -11.97
C LYS A 2 10.30 24.53 -11.55
N ILE A 3 9.77 25.39 -12.41
CA ILE A 3 9.55 26.83 -12.17
C ILE A 3 8.06 27.08 -12.40
N ASP A 4 7.37 27.69 -11.43
CA ASP A 4 5.93 28.05 -11.51
C ASP A 4 4.99 26.91 -11.93
N GLY A 5 5.28 25.68 -11.48
CA GLY A 5 4.46 24.53 -11.84
C GLY A 5 4.84 23.85 -13.17
N CYS A 6 5.71 24.48 -13.96
CA CYS A 6 6.18 24.01 -15.27
C CYS A 6 7.55 23.32 -15.17
N GLY A 7 7.76 22.28 -15.99
CA GLY A 7 9.01 21.52 -16.02
C GLY A 7 9.06 20.32 -15.07
N GLN A 8 10.20 19.61 -15.08
CA GLN A 8 10.36 18.39 -14.31
C GLN A 8 10.75 18.69 -12.84
N ALA A 9 10.16 17.94 -11.90
CA ALA A 9 10.39 18.09 -10.46
C ALA A 9 11.84 17.73 -10.09
N LYS A 10 12.51 18.47 -9.21
CA LYS A 10 13.92 18.19 -8.83
C LYS A 10 14.15 16.74 -8.37
N ILE A 11 15.29 16.15 -8.74
CA ILE A 11 15.82 14.91 -8.14
C ILE A 11 16.51 15.28 -6.83
N LEU A 12 16.15 14.61 -5.73
CA LEU A 12 16.62 14.94 -4.39
C LEU A 12 17.95 14.22 -4.11
N SER A 13 18.95 14.97 -3.66
CA SER A 13 20.20 14.38 -3.15
C SER A 13 19.98 13.59 -1.86
N GLY A 14 20.95 12.76 -1.45
CA GLY A 14 20.88 12.04 -0.18
C GLY A 14 20.67 12.96 1.02
N GLN A 15 21.42 14.07 1.06
CA GLN A 15 21.33 15.10 2.11
C GLN A 15 19.98 15.81 2.10
N GLU A 16 19.45 16.15 0.92
CA GLU A 16 18.14 16.81 0.79
C GLU A 16 17.00 15.90 1.27
N ARG A 17 17.07 14.60 0.97
CA ARG A 17 16.08 13.63 1.45
C ARG A 17 16.10 13.53 2.97
N GLU A 18 17.29 13.38 3.54
CA GLU A 18 17.45 13.32 5.00
C GLU A 18 16.95 14.59 5.67
N LEU A 19 17.29 15.76 5.12
CA LEU A 19 16.84 17.05 5.62
C LEU A 19 15.31 17.18 5.56
N LEU A 20 14.67 16.78 4.46
CA LEU A 20 13.21 16.76 4.32
C LEU A 20 12.54 15.84 5.34
N LEU A 21 13.07 14.62 5.50
CA LEU A 21 12.48 13.62 6.40
C LEU A 21 12.68 14.00 7.87
N ASN A 22 13.82 14.57 8.24
CA ASN A 22 14.14 14.86 9.64
C ASN A 22 13.64 16.25 10.08
N LYS A 23 13.66 17.26 9.20
CA LYS A 23 13.36 18.66 9.54
C LYS A 23 12.23 19.29 8.71
N GLY A 24 11.88 18.71 7.57
CA GLY A 24 10.85 19.27 6.68
C GLY A 24 9.42 18.89 7.06
N PHE A 25 9.18 17.58 7.21
CA PHE A 25 7.86 17.05 7.59
C PHE A 25 7.68 17.03 9.10
N LEU A 26 6.60 17.66 9.56
CA LEU A 26 6.36 17.89 10.98
C LEU A 26 5.77 16.67 11.69
N SER A 27 4.89 15.93 11.02
CA SER A 27 4.22 14.77 11.60
C SER A 27 4.79 13.45 11.09
N GLN A 28 4.70 12.39 11.89
CA GLN A 28 5.09 11.05 11.47
C GLN A 28 4.23 10.54 10.31
N ARG A 29 2.94 10.92 10.25
CA ARG A 29 2.06 10.66 9.09
C ARG A 29 2.69 11.17 7.80
N ASP A 30 3.08 12.43 7.80
CA ASP A 30 3.57 13.11 6.60
C ASP A 30 4.94 12.56 6.19
N ARG A 31 5.83 12.27 7.16
CA ARG A 31 7.09 11.56 6.92
C ARG A 31 6.85 10.22 6.24
N THR A 32 6.01 9.38 6.84
CA THR A 32 5.74 8.01 6.37
C THR A 32 5.09 8.00 4.99
N LEU A 33 4.16 8.92 4.69
CA LEU A 33 3.54 9.06 3.37
C LEU A 33 4.59 9.36 2.29
N ASN A 34 5.55 10.23 2.60
CA ASN A 34 6.60 10.64 1.68
C ASN A 34 7.69 9.57 1.52
N GLU A 35 8.07 8.88 2.60
CA GLU A 35 8.94 7.70 2.54
C GLU A 35 8.31 6.59 1.71
N LEU A 36 7.01 6.35 1.87
CA LEU A 36 6.28 5.37 1.07
C LEU A 36 6.38 5.72 -0.43
N CYS A 37 6.22 7.00 -0.81
CA CYS A 37 6.38 7.44 -2.19
C CYS A 37 7.81 7.19 -2.73
N PHE A 38 8.82 7.33 -1.87
CA PHE A 38 10.21 7.07 -2.23
C PHE A 38 10.50 5.58 -2.38
N TYR A 39 10.29 4.79 -1.33
CA TYR A 39 10.67 3.38 -1.30
C TYR A 39 9.86 2.50 -2.24
N THR A 40 8.63 2.89 -2.60
CA THR A 40 7.80 2.16 -3.56
C THR A 40 7.80 2.78 -4.96
N ALA A 41 8.43 3.95 -5.11
CA ALA A 41 8.34 4.79 -6.31
C ALA A 41 6.89 5.06 -6.78
N CYS A 42 5.87 4.96 -5.92
CA CYS A 42 4.48 5.21 -6.31
C CYS A 42 4.20 6.71 -6.48
N ARG A 43 3.07 7.06 -7.09
CA ARG A 43 2.62 8.47 -7.15
C ARG A 43 2.06 8.88 -5.79
N SER A 44 2.14 10.17 -5.44
CA SER A 44 1.52 10.66 -4.20
C SER A 44 0.00 10.48 -4.16
N CYS A 45 -0.65 10.50 -5.32
CA CYS A 45 -2.09 10.17 -5.44
C CYS A 45 -2.39 8.68 -5.22
N GLU A 46 -1.41 7.80 -5.47
CA GLU A 46 -1.54 6.37 -5.15
C GLU A 46 -1.32 6.20 -3.64
N ALA A 47 -0.22 6.76 -3.11
CA ALA A 47 0.13 6.70 -1.68
C ALA A 47 -1.01 7.12 -0.75
N ARG A 48 -1.66 8.26 -1.04
CA ARG A 48 -2.75 8.76 -0.19
C ARG A 48 -3.95 7.80 -0.10
N GLN A 49 -4.18 6.96 -1.12
CA GLN A 49 -5.36 6.09 -1.23
C GLN A 49 -5.10 4.66 -0.75
N ILE A 50 -3.91 4.41 -0.22
CA ILE A 50 -3.54 3.14 0.39
C ILE A 50 -4.39 2.92 1.64
N LEU A 51 -4.88 1.69 1.78
CA LEU A 51 -5.63 1.22 2.93
C LEU A 51 -4.73 0.49 3.90
N TYR A 52 -5.19 0.32 5.13
CA TYR A 52 -4.47 -0.49 6.11
C TYR A 52 -4.17 -1.90 5.57
N SER A 53 -5.17 -2.58 5.00
CA SER A 53 -5.03 -3.95 4.43
C SER A 53 -4.11 -4.06 3.21
N ASP A 54 -3.75 -2.95 2.55
CA ASP A 54 -2.80 -2.94 1.43
C ASP A 54 -1.35 -3.16 1.91
N ILE A 55 -1.05 -2.84 3.19
CA ILE A 55 0.29 -2.95 3.81
C ILE A 55 0.30 -3.99 4.93
N PHE A 56 -0.77 -4.08 5.70
CA PHE A 56 -0.85 -4.93 6.87
C PHE A 56 -1.62 -6.22 6.57
N ASN A 57 -1.21 -7.28 7.22
CA ASN A 57 -1.94 -8.53 7.33
C ASN A 57 -2.09 -8.85 8.82
N GLY A 58 -3.30 -8.68 9.34
CA GLY A 58 -3.47 -8.64 10.79
C GLY A 58 -2.82 -7.38 11.36
N ASP A 59 -1.99 -7.60 12.38
CA ASP A 59 -1.17 -6.60 13.05
C ASP A 59 0.26 -6.49 12.47
N LYS A 60 0.62 -7.36 11.53
CA LYS A 60 1.97 -7.45 10.93
C LYS A 60 2.05 -6.74 9.59
N ILE A 61 3.21 -6.15 9.31
CA ILE A 61 3.54 -5.61 7.99
C ILE A 61 3.75 -6.77 7.02
N ARG A 62 3.17 -6.67 5.82
CA ARG A 62 3.40 -7.60 4.72
C ARG A 62 4.81 -7.43 4.17
N GLU A 63 5.38 -8.51 3.66
CA GLU A 63 6.62 -8.45 2.86
C GLU A 63 6.46 -7.60 1.60
N THR A 64 5.23 -7.49 1.09
CA THR A 64 4.89 -6.72 -0.11
C THR A 64 3.68 -5.83 0.09
N LEU A 65 3.79 -4.59 -0.40
CA LEU A 65 2.74 -3.60 -0.49
C LEU A 65 1.91 -3.76 -1.76
N ILE A 66 0.60 -3.63 -1.64
CA ILE A 66 -0.34 -3.73 -2.76
C ILE A 66 -0.76 -2.34 -3.23
N LEU A 67 -0.53 -2.03 -4.50
CA LEU A 67 -1.09 -0.86 -5.19
C LEU A 67 -2.20 -1.32 -6.13
N ARG A 68 -3.44 -1.26 -5.63
CA ARG A 68 -4.64 -1.70 -6.36
C ARG A 68 -4.84 -0.94 -7.67
N LYS A 69 -5.32 -1.64 -8.71
CA LYS A 69 -5.59 -1.04 -10.04
C LYS A 69 -6.42 0.23 -9.94
N GLU A 70 -7.44 0.27 -9.09
CA GLU A 70 -8.40 1.39 -8.98
C GLU A 70 -7.76 2.72 -8.58
N ILE A 71 -6.66 2.68 -7.81
CA ILE A 71 -5.95 3.89 -7.37
C ILE A 71 -4.82 4.29 -8.33
N THR A 72 -4.52 3.47 -9.34
CA THR A 72 -3.48 3.76 -10.34
C THR A 72 -3.99 4.62 -11.48
N LYS A 73 -3.10 5.42 -12.05
CA LYS A 73 -3.42 6.22 -13.25
C LYS A 73 -3.76 5.28 -14.41
N GLY A 74 -4.97 5.42 -14.97
CA GLY A 74 -5.44 4.62 -16.10
C GLY A 74 -5.92 3.21 -15.72
N LYS A 75 -5.97 2.88 -14.42
CA LYS A 75 -6.57 1.66 -13.86
C LYS A 75 -6.12 0.36 -14.53
N GLN A 76 -4.85 0.30 -14.95
CA GLN A 76 -4.38 -0.76 -15.84
C GLN A 76 -4.14 -2.10 -15.13
N ALA A 77 -3.46 -2.07 -13.98
CA ALA A 77 -3.11 -3.28 -13.25
C ALA A 77 -2.80 -2.98 -11.78
N THR A 78 -3.05 -3.97 -10.92
CA THR A 78 -2.57 -3.98 -9.54
C THR A 78 -1.08 -4.30 -9.54
N ARG A 79 -0.30 -3.59 -8.72
CA ARG A 79 1.14 -3.84 -8.53
C ARG A 79 1.40 -4.33 -7.11
N VAL A 80 2.35 -5.24 -6.99
CA VAL A 80 2.85 -5.75 -5.71
C VAL A 80 4.31 -5.36 -5.61
N ILE A 81 4.67 -4.61 -4.57
CA ILE A 81 6.00 -4.00 -4.41
C ILE A 81 6.59 -4.45 -3.07
N PRO A 82 7.80 -5.04 -3.05
CA PRO A 82 8.46 -5.39 -1.79
C PRO A 82 8.58 -4.19 -0.85
N VAL A 83 8.27 -4.40 0.44
CA VAL A 83 8.39 -3.38 1.47
C VAL A 83 9.85 -3.28 1.87
N ASN A 84 10.44 -2.09 1.68
CA ASN A 84 11.81 -1.85 2.13
C ASN A 84 11.90 -1.89 3.66
N PRO A 85 12.96 -2.48 4.27
CA PRO A 85 13.10 -2.52 5.73
C PRO A 85 13.04 -1.15 6.41
N LYS A 86 13.61 -0.10 5.79
CA LYS A 86 13.53 1.27 6.32
C LYS A 86 12.10 1.82 6.29
N LEU A 87 11.33 1.48 5.24
CA LEU A 87 9.91 1.82 5.17
C LEU A 87 9.12 1.08 6.25
N ALA A 88 9.42 -0.21 6.49
CA ALA A 88 8.76 -0.98 7.54
C ALA A 88 8.94 -0.33 8.92
N LEU A 89 10.17 0.08 9.28
CA LEU A 89 10.44 0.79 10.53
C LEU A 89 9.62 2.09 10.66
N SER A 90 9.53 2.87 9.58
CA SER A 90 8.74 4.11 9.58
C SER A 90 7.24 3.85 9.73
N LEU A 91 6.72 2.80 9.08
CA LEU A 91 5.33 2.36 9.19
C LEU A 91 4.98 1.88 10.61
N GLU A 92 5.87 1.12 11.26
CA GLU A 92 5.69 0.69 12.64
C GLU A 92 5.61 1.88 13.59
N LYS A 93 6.55 2.82 13.46
CA LYS A 93 6.56 4.07 14.22
C LYS A 93 5.27 4.87 14.01
N TYR A 94 4.83 4.99 12.76
CA TYR A 94 3.61 5.72 12.44
C TYR A 94 2.36 5.10 13.08
N ILE A 95 2.24 3.78 13.06
CA ILE A 95 1.14 3.09 13.71
C ILE A 95 1.13 3.34 15.21
N GLN A 96 2.29 3.26 15.86
CA GLN A 96 2.39 3.46 17.31
C GLN A 96 1.97 4.87 17.73
N GLU A 97 2.24 5.89 16.90
CA GLU A 97 1.89 7.28 17.18
C GLU A 97 0.43 7.63 16.79
N SER A 98 -0.21 6.83 15.94
CA SER A 98 -1.56 7.11 15.44
C SER A 98 -2.64 6.36 16.22
N GLN A 99 -3.40 7.08 17.05
CA GLN A 99 -4.53 6.50 17.80
C GLN A 99 -5.58 5.83 16.92
N GLU A 100 -5.89 6.41 15.75
CA GLU A 100 -6.82 5.81 14.79
C GLU A 100 -6.29 4.50 14.20
N LEU A 101 -5.01 4.46 13.81
CA LEU A 101 -4.42 3.23 13.30
C LEU A 101 -4.22 2.20 14.40
N LEU A 102 -4.04 2.59 15.66
CA LEU A 102 -4.06 1.66 16.79
C LEU A 102 -5.43 1.04 16.97
N LYS A 103 -6.54 1.80 16.83
CA LYS A 103 -7.89 1.23 16.84
C LYS A 103 -8.07 0.22 15.72
N ILE A 104 -7.64 0.56 14.49
CA ILE A 104 -7.68 -0.38 13.36
C ILE A 104 -6.80 -1.59 13.64
N LYS A 105 -5.58 -1.41 14.15
CA LYS A 105 -4.67 -2.51 14.51
C LYS A 105 -5.25 -3.39 15.61
N GLN A 106 -5.94 -2.83 16.61
CA GLN A 106 -6.62 -3.61 17.64
C GLN A 106 -7.83 -4.33 17.06
N LEU A 107 -8.58 -3.70 16.16
CA LEU A 107 -9.74 -4.29 15.49
C LEU A 107 -9.34 -5.44 14.56
N VAL A 108 -8.28 -5.26 13.79
CA VAL A 108 -7.69 -6.23 12.87
C VAL A 108 -6.75 -7.21 13.60
N GLY A 109 -6.28 -6.88 14.80
CA GLY A 109 -5.47 -7.74 15.68
C GLY A 109 -6.30 -8.60 16.64
N GLN A 110 -7.50 -8.14 17.03
CA GLN A 110 -8.59 -8.97 17.57
C GLN A 110 -9.09 -9.98 16.53
N TRP A 111 -8.78 -9.73 15.26
CA TRP A 111 -8.77 -10.72 14.19
C TRP A 111 -7.58 -11.65 14.38
N ASP A 112 -7.68 -12.49 15.41
CA ASP A 112 -6.73 -13.55 15.67
C ASP A 112 -6.86 -14.63 14.58
N TYR A 113 -5.75 -14.87 13.87
CA TYR A 113 -5.50 -16.02 12.99
C TYR A 113 -5.79 -17.38 13.66
N LYS A 114 -5.98 -17.45 15.00
CA LYS A 114 -6.50 -18.64 15.68
C LYS A 114 -7.99 -18.90 15.42
N SER A 115 -8.73 -17.97 14.83
CA SER A 115 -10.15 -18.19 14.49
C SER A 115 -10.41 -18.60 13.04
N LEU A 116 -9.45 -18.42 12.12
CA LEU A 116 -9.40 -19.02 10.78
C LEU A 116 -7.94 -19.03 10.29
N THR A 117 -7.37 -20.21 10.01
CA THR A 117 -6.03 -20.37 9.41
C THR A 117 -6.08 -20.21 7.88
N CYS A 118 -4.93 -19.91 7.26
CA CYS A 118 -4.66 -19.66 5.82
C CYS A 118 -5.14 -20.67 4.75
N ASN A 119 -6.02 -21.60 5.10
CA ASN A 119 -6.76 -22.47 4.17
C ASN A 119 -8.22 -22.02 4.20
N ASP A 120 -8.49 -20.85 3.62
CA ASP A 120 -9.78 -20.19 3.72
C ASP A 120 -10.93 -21.14 3.42
N VAL A 121 -11.95 -21.08 4.27
CA VAL A 121 -13.11 -21.99 4.40
C VAL A 121 -14.01 -22.00 3.16
N PHE A 122 -13.55 -21.48 2.03
CA PHE A 122 -14.27 -21.46 0.78
C PHE A 122 -13.34 -21.91 -0.36
N ASP A 123 -13.83 -22.76 -1.26
CA ASP A 123 -13.12 -23.10 -2.49
C ASP A 123 -13.18 -21.95 -3.52
N GLU A 124 -12.52 -22.14 -4.68
CA GLU A 124 -12.54 -21.19 -5.80
C GLU A 124 -13.96 -20.86 -6.33
N ASN A 125 -14.95 -21.69 -5.98
CA ASN A 125 -16.37 -21.54 -6.32
C ASN A 125 -17.21 -21.02 -5.13
N ASN A 126 -16.56 -20.56 -4.05
CA ASN A 126 -17.20 -20.00 -2.87
C ASN A 126 -18.00 -21.03 -2.03
N GLN A 127 -17.67 -22.33 -2.11
CA GLN A 127 -18.30 -23.41 -1.33
C GLN A 127 -17.53 -23.71 -0.05
N ILE A 128 -18.25 -23.95 1.05
CA ILE A 128 -17.64 -24.15 2.36
C ILE A 128 -16.70 -25.38 2.35
N ILE A 129 -15.42 -25.20 2.70
CA ILE A 129 -14.46 -26.30 2.88
C ILE A 129 -14.11 -26.51 4.35
N CYS A 130 -13.83 -27.77 4.69
CA CYS A 130 -13.45 -28.13 6.05
C CYS A 130 -12.05 -27.61 6.37
N PRO A 131 -11.86 -26.77 7.40
CA PRO A 131 -10.55 -26.20 7.74
C PRO A 131 -9.54 -27.25 8.25
N LYS A 132 -10.01 -28.46 8.61
CA LYS A 132 -9.16 -29.56 9.06
C LYS A 132 -8.62 -30.43 7.90
N CYS A 133 -9.36 -30.57 6.80
CA CYS A 133 -9.03 -31.55 5.75
C CYS A 133 -9.29 -31.09 4.32
N SER A 134 -9.65 -29.81 4.13
CA SER A 134 -9.93 -29.16 2.85
C SER A 134 -11.02 -29.82 2.00
N HIS A 135 -11.84 -30.68 2.60
CA HIS A 135 -12.96 -31.34 1.92
C HIS A 135 -14.18 -30.42 1.85
N ASN A 136 -14.88 -30.40 0.71
CA ASN A 136 -15.97 -29.47 0.41
C ASN A 136 -17.38 -30.03 0.69
N VAL A 137 -17.54 -31.32 1.00
CA VAL A 137 -18.85 -31.86 1.41
C VAL A 137 -19.11 -31.58 2.89
N ILE A 138 -19.89 -30.53 3.15
CA ILE A 138 -20.21 -30.02 4.48
C ILE A 138 -21.73 -30.09 4.74
N SER A 139 -22.12 -30.54 5.94
CA SER A 139 -23.51 -30.49 6.41
C SER A 139 -23.69 -29.50 7.56
N THR A 140 -24.89 -28.96 7.70
CA THR A 140 -25.30 -28.22 8.90
C THR A 140 -25.40 -29.17 10.10
N ALA A 141 -25.03 -28.68 11.28
CA ALA A 141 -24.97 -29.45 12.52
C ALA A 141 -25.62 -28.71 13.70
N GLY A 142 -26.70 -27.99 13.43
CA GLY A 142 -27.41 -27.16 14.41
C GLY A 142 -26.77 -25.80 14.64
N LYS A 143 -27.09 -25.16 15.77
CA LYS A 143 -26.55 -23.84 16.16
C LYS A 143 -25.78 -23.96 17.48
N SER A 144 -24.71 -23.19 17.64
CA SER A 144 -23.98 -23.05 18.90
C SER A 144 -23.74 -21.57 19.17
N ARG A 145 -24.09 -21.10 20.37
CA ARG A 145 -24.02 -19.67 20.76
C ARG A 145 -24.69 -18.74 19.72
N GLY A 146 -25.84 -19.16 19.19
CA GLY A 146 -26.61 -18.43 18.17
C GLY A 146 -26.06 -18.51 16.74
N LYS A 147 -24.89 -19.12 16.51
CA LYS A 147 -24.24 -19.22 15.19
C LYS A 147 -24.43 -20.59 14.56
N GLN A 148 -24.54 -20.64 13.23
CA GLN A 148 -24.67 -21.88 12.47
C GLN A 148 -23.40 -22.72 12.61
N LEU A 149 -23.56 -23.97 13.07
CA LEU A 149 -22.49 -24.95 13.18
C LEU A 149 -22.48 -25.83 11.93
N TYR A 150 -21.29 -26.09 11.42
CA TYR A 150 -21.06 -26.95 10.26
C TYR A 150 -20.28 -28.20 10.67
N LYS A 151 -20.49 -29.31 9.97
CA LYS A 151 -19.80 -30.59 10.15
C LYS A 151 -19.31 -31.10 8.81
N CYS A 152 -18.02 -31.40 8.72
CA CYS A 152 -17.45 -32.06 7.54
C CYS A 152 -17.92 -33.52 7.44
N LYS A 153 -18.35 -33.95 6.24
CA LYS A 153 -18.74 -35.35 6.01
C LYS A 153 -17.54 -36.30 5.93
N LYS A 154 -16.34 -35.82 5.58
CA LYS A 154 -15.10 -36.62 5.52
C LYS A 154 -14.49 -36.86 6.91
N CYS A 155 -14.13 -35.81 7.63
CA CYS A 155 -13.36 -35.92 8.88
C CYS A 155 -14.17 -35.64 10.16
N ALA A 156 -15.49 -35.48 10.02
CA ALA A 156 -16.43 -35.17 11.11
C ALA A 156 -16.14 -33.88 11.91
N TYR A 157 -15.15 -33.07 11.50
CA TYR A 157 -14.78 -31.84 12.19
C TYR A 157 -15.93 -30.84 12.19
N ARG A 158 -16.20 -30.27 13.37
CA ARG A 158 -17.24 -29.28 13.58
C ARG A 158 -16.62 -27.90 13.72
N PHE A 159 -17.15 -26.93 12.99
CA PHE A 159 -16.64 -25.57 12.99
C PHE A 159 -17.76 -24.56 12.85
N LEU A 160 -17.54 -23.39 13.46
CA LEU A 160 -18.39 -22.22 13.27
C LEU A 160 -17.79 -21.40 12.15
N VAL A 161 -18.60 -21.03 11.17
CA VAL A 161 -18.24 -19.94 10.27
C VAL A 161 -18.73 -18.68 10.95
N LYS A 162 -17.84 -17.76 11.30
CA LYS A 162 -18.28 -16.38 11.57
C LYS A 162 -18.85 -15.89 10.24
N THR A 163 -20.17 -15.77 10.16
CA THR A 163 -20.82 -15.03 9.09
C THR A 163 -20.18 -13.64 9.05
N ALA A 164 -19.25 -13.46 8.13
CA ALA A 164 -18.74 -12.18 7.72
C ALA A 164 -18.34 -12.23 6.24
N PHE A 165 -19.09 -13.00 5.43
CA PHE A 165 -19.54 -12.35 4.21
C PHE A 165 -20.65 -11.43 4.69
N VAL A 166 -20.35 -10.14 4.76
CA VAL A 166 -21.41 -9.15 4.90
C VAL A 166 -22.20 -9.26 3.60
N GLU A 167 -23.37 -9.88 3.68
CA GLU A 167 -24.36 -9.90 2.61
C GLU A 167 -25.06 -8.53 2.48
N SER A 168 -24.47 -7.43 2.95
CA SER A 168 -24.93 -6.10 2.54
C SER A 168 -24.47 -5.87 1.09
N PRO A 169 -25.41 -5.66 0.14
CA PRO A 169 -25.07 -5.26 -1.22
C PRO A 169 -24.18 -4.02 -1.24
N GLU A 170 -24.40 -3.07 -0.32
CA GLU A 170 -23.64 -1.83 -0.21
C GLU A 170 -22.17 -2.09 0.14
N LEU A 171 -21.89 -3.07 1.00
CA LEU A 171 -20.51 -3.43 1.31
C LEU A 171 -19.84 -4.16 0.15
N LYS A 172 -20.57 -5.03 -0.56
CA LYS A 172 -20.07 -5.69 -1.78
C LYS A 172 -19.70 -4.64 -2.83
N ASP A 173 -20.57 -3.67 -3.07
CA ASP A 173 -20.32 -2.58 -4.02
C ASP A 173 -19.11 -1.73 -3.61
N ARG A 174 -18.99 -1.39 -2.31
CA ARG A 174 -17.82 -0.65 -1.80
C ARG A 174 -16.51 -1.43 -1.98
N VAL A 175 -16.50 -2.75 -1.77
CA VAL A 175 -15.30 -3.58 -1.96
C VAL A 175 -14.98 -3.75 -3.45
N LEU A 176 -15.99 -3.91 -4.30
CA LEU A 176 -15.84 -3.96 -5.76
C LEU A 176 -15.23 -2.67 -6.31
N GLN A 177 -15.61 -1.50 -5.78
CA GLN A 177 -15.04 -0.19 -6.13
C GLN A 177 -13.54 -0.07 -5.81
N LEU A 178 -12.99 -0.95 -4.96
CA LEU A 178 -11.55 -1.01 -4.66
C LEU A 178 -10.79 -1.86 -5.69
N GLY A 179 -11.49 -2.56 -6.57
CA GLY A 179 -10.93 -3.52 -7.53
C GLY A 179 -10.44 -4.79 -6.85
N VAL A 180 -10.99 -5.08 -5.67
CA VAL A 180 -10.69 -6.27 -4.86
C VAL A 180 -11.94 -7.15 -4.88
N TYR A 181 -11.78 -8.43 -5.21
CA TYR A 181 -12.88 -9.39 -5.28
C TYR A 181 -12.68 -10.41 -4.18
N ASN A 182 -13.76 -10.75 -3.46
CA ASN A 182 -13.79 -11.83 -2.45
C ASN A 182 -12.75 -11.74 -1.33
N SER A 183 -12.15 -10.57 -1.08
CA SER A 183 -11.14 -10.45 -0.02
C SER A 183 -11.76 -10.20 1.34
N GLN A 184 -11.67 -11.21 2.21
CA GLN A 184 -12.19 -11.15 3.57
C GLN A 184 -11.56 -10.03 4.40
N SER A 185 -10.26 -9.77 4.23
CA SER A 185 -9.53 -8.71 4.93
C SER A 185 -9.99 -7.29 4.58
N TYR A 186 -10.35 -7.02 3.32
CA TYR A 186 -10.89 -5.72 2.91
C TYR A 186 -12.35 -5.61 3.34
N GLY A 187 -13.16 -6.65 3.12
CA GLY A 187 -14.55 -6.68 3.58
C GLY A 187 -14.67 -6.44 5.08
N PHE A 188 -13.88 -7.15 5.89
CA PHE A 188 -13.86 -6.97 7.34
C PHE A 188 -13.46 -5.56 7.76
N LEU A 189 -12.36 -5.03 7.18
CA LEU A 189 -11.89 -3.69 7.49
C LEU A 189 -12.96 -2.63 7.17
N PHE A 190 -13.64 -2.72 6.03
CA PHE A 190 -14.69 -1.77 5.64
C PHE A 190 -15.98 -1.90 6.45
N ALA A 191 -16.30 -3.10 6.91
CA ALA A 191 -17.49 -3.34 7.72
C ALA A 191 -17.33 -2.84 9.17
N ASN A 192 -16.09 -2.78 9.67
CA ASN A 192 -15.83 -2.57 11.09
C ASN A 192 -14.97 -1.31 11.37
N SER A 193 -14.34 -0.71 10.37
CA SER A 193 -13.64 0.58 10.52
C SER A 193 -14.46 1.72 9.92
N SER A 194 -14.56 2.83 10.67
CA SER A 194 -15.10 4.10 10.18
C SER A 194 -14.24 4.70 9.07
N ASN A 195 -12.92 4.46 9.10
CA ASN A 195 -11.99 4.92 8.09
C ASN A 195 -10.86 3.89 7.86
N PRO A 196 -10.84 3.20 6.71
CA PRO A 196 -9.86 2.14 6.44
C PRO A 196 -8.55 2.65 5.82
N TYR A 197 -8.41 3.96 5.57
CA TYR A 197 -7.22 4.53 4.92
C TYR A 197 -6.02 4.55 5.85
N LEU A 198 -4.85 4.21 5.30
CA LEU A 198 -3.59 4.28 6.03
C LEU A 198 -3.24 5.73 6.40
N PHE A 199 -3.56 6.68 5.52
CA PHE A 199 -3.35 8.10 5.73
C PHE A 199 -4.71 8.82 5.77
N PRO A 200 -5.38 8.86 6.93
CA PRO A 200 -6.69 9.49 7.07
C PRO A 200 -6.58 11.01 6.89
N GLY A 201 -7.64 11.62 6.35
CA GLY A 201 -7.80 13.06 6.33
C GLY A 201 -8.02 13.64 7.73
N ASP A 202 -7.87 14.97 7.86
CA ASP A 202 -7.87 15.63 9.18
C ASP A 202 -9.23 15.52 9.92
N GLN A 203 -10.32 15.31 9.19
CA GLN A 203 -11.67 15.07 9.75
C GLN A 203 -11.96 13.59 10.00
N GLY A 204 -10.96 12.71 9.89
CA GLY A 204 -11.13 11.27 10.11
C GLY A 204 -11.99 10.56 9.06
N ASN A 205 -12.48 11.25 8.02
CA ASN A 205 -13.21 10.65 6.90
C ASN A 205 -12.34 10.65 5.63
N GLY A 206 -12.30 9.49 4.96
CA GLY A 206 -11.56 9.31 3.73
C GLY A 206 -10.04 9.44 3.90
N SER A 207 -9.37 9.49 2.76
CA SER A 207 -7.92 9.69 2.68
C SER A 207 -7.54 11.17 2.70
N ILE A 208 -6.32 11.46 3.17
CA ILE A 208 -5.73 12.79 3.10
C ILE A 208 -5.85 13.39 1.69
N SER A 209 -6.30 14.64 1.60
CA SER A 209 -6.63 15.26 0.32
C SER A 209 -5.38 15.46 -0.55
N ARG A 210 -5.56 15.48 -1.88
CA ARG A 210 -4.46 15.75 -2.82
C ARG A 210 -3.84 17.12 -2.60
N THR A 211 -4.66 18.12 -2.26
CA THR A 211 -4.21 19.49 -2.00
C THR A 211 -3.37 19.53 -0.74
N THR A 212 -3.84 18.92 0.34
CA THR A 212 -3.10 18.81 1.61
C THR A 212 -1.74 18.14 1.41
N VAL A 213 -1.65 17.04 0.64
CA VAL A 213 -0.37 16.38 0.34
C VAL A 213 0.60 17.31 -0.41
N LYS A 214 0.11 18.13 -1.34
CA LYS A 214 0.93 19.11 -2.06
C LYS A 214 1.42 20.23 -1.12
N GLU A 215 0.54 20.74 -0.27
CA GLU A 215 0.84 21.81 0.69
C GLU A 215 1.85 21.34 1.74
N ILE A 216 1.66 20.15 2.31
CA ILE A 216 2.61 19.51 3.24
C ILE A 216 4.00 19.47 2.60
N PHE A 217 4.09 19.01 1.36
CA PHE A 217 5.37 18.92 0.65
C PHE A 217 5.99 20.29 0.38
N ALA A 218 5.19 21.24 -0.11
CA ALA A 218 5.66 22.59 -0.42
C ALA A 218 6.15 23.29 0.85
N ASN A 219 5.41 23.18 1.95
CA ASN A 219 5.78 23.75 3.24
C ASN A 219 7.03 23.07 3.82
N ALA A 220 7.16 21.75 3.68
CA ALA A 220 8.37 21.04 4.06
C ALA A 220 9.60 21.56 3.31
N CYS A 221 9.51 21.72 1.98
CA CYS A 221 10.59 22.28 1.16
C CYS A 221 10.96 23.70 1.56
N LYS A 222 9.97 24.56 1.83
CA LYS A 222 10.19 25.94 2.30
C LYS A 222 10.96 25.96 3.62
N ARG A 223 10.62 25.09 4.58
CA ARG A 223 11.31 25.01 5.89
C ARG A 223 12.78 24.64 5.77
N VAL A 224 13.11 23.77 4.82
CA VAL A 224 14.49 23.28 4.66
C VAL A 224 15.26 23.95 3.52
N GLY A 225 14.69 24.98 2.90
CA GLY A 225 15.34 25.76 1.84
C GLY A 225 15.51 25.02 0.50
N ILE A 226 14.70 24.00 0.20
CA ILE A 226 14.80 23.24 -1.06
C ILE A 226 13.92 23.86 -2.14
N ILE A 227 14.51 24.23 -3.27
CA ILE A 227 13.84 24.84 -4.42
C ILE A 227 13.62 23.82 -5.54
N GLY A 228 12.47 23.88 -6.20
CA GLY A 228 12.15 23.09 -7.40
C GLY A 228 11.73 21.63 -7.13
N ALA A 229 11.66 21.20 -5.86
CA ALA A 229 11.13 19.91 -5.47
C ALA A 229 9.60 19.93 -5.36
N GLY A 230 8.97 18.77 -5.59
CA GLY A 230 7.54 18.58 -5.41
C GLY A 230 7.19 17.13 -5.15
N THR A 231 5.91 16.78 -5.05
CA THR A 231 5.48 15.39 -4.74
C THR A 231 6.00 14.33 -5.71
N HIS A 232 6.29 14.70 -6.96
CA HIS A 232 6.91 13.80 -7.95
C HIS A 232 8.41 13.59 -7.74
N SER A 233 9.10 14.45 -6.98
CA SER A 233 10.54 14.37 -6.70
C SER A 233 10.92 13.06 -6.04
N TRP A 234 10.14 12.53 -5.09
CA TRP A 234 10.40 11.22 -4.49
C TRP A 234 10.45 10.10 -5.52
N ARG A 235 9.39 10.02 -6.34
CA ARG A 235 9.31 9.02 -7.41
C ARG A 235 10.43 9.19 -8.42
N ARG A 236 10.74 10.42 -8.85
CA ARG A 236 11.88 10.68 -9.76
C ARG A 236 13.18 10.16 -9.16
N THR A 237 13.46 10.56 -7.93
CA THR A 237 14.69 10.19 -7.22
C THR A 237 14.82 8.69 -7.08
N ALA A 238 13.76 7.98 -6.66
CA ALA A 238 13.79 6.52 -6.52
C ALA A 238 14.09 5.81 -7.85
N LEU A 239 13.46 6.25 -8.95
CA LEU A 239 13.68 5.66 -10.28
C LEU A 239 15.10 5.93 -10.79
N THR A 240 15.59 7.16 -10.61
CA THR A 240 16.96 7.51 -10.98
C THR A 240 17.97 6.73 -10.15
N GLU A 241 17.77 6.56 -8.84
CA GLU A 241 18.68 5.77 -8.00
C GLU A 241 18.69 4.29 -8.37
N MET A 242 17.53 3.70 -8.66
CA MET A 242 17.48 2.32 -9.13
C MET A 242 18.25 2.16 -10.45
N HIS A 243 18.10 3.11 -11.36
CA HIS A 243 18.83 3.10 -12.62
C HIS A 243 20.34 3.24 -12.42
N LYS A 244 20.78 4.18 -11.57
CA LYS A 244 22.21 4.37 -11.25
C LYS A 244 22.84 3.13 -10.60
N LYS A 245 22.03 2.35 -9.86
CA LYS A 245 22.41 1.03 -9.34
C LYS A 245 22.39 -0.09 -10.39
N LYS A 246 22.27 0.26 -11.67
CA LYS A 246 22.25 -0.67 -12.82
C LYS A 246 21.13 -1.71 -12.75
N ILE A 247 20.02 -1.41 -12.06
CA ILE A 247 18.85 -2.30 -12.04
C ILE A 247 18.22 -2.29 -13.44
N PRO A 248 17.88 -3.47 -14.02
CA PRO A 248 17.32 -3.53 -15.36
C PRO A 248 16.05 -2.69 -15.52
N MET A 249 15.96 -1.94 -16.63
CA MET A 249 14.86 -1.02 -16.91
C MET A 249 13.48 -1.68 -16.80
N LYS A 250 13.37 -2.95 -17.19
CA LYS A 250 12.13 -3.72 -17.12
C LYS A 250 11.66 -3.94 -15.68
N VAL A 251 12.59 -4.17 -14.75
CA VAL A 251 12.30 -4.29 -13.31
C VAL A 251 11.80 -2.96 -12.77
N ILE A 252 12.48 -1.86 -13.11
CA ILE A 252 12.07 -0.49 -12.72
C ILE A 252 10.70 -0.15 -13.32
N GLN A 253 10.42 -0.56 -14.56
CA GLN A 253 9.12 -0.40 -15.22
C GLN A 253 8.01 -1.11 -14.44
N ASN A 254 8.23 -2.36 -14.03
CA ASN A 254 7.26 -3.15 -13.28
C ASN A 254 6.97 -2.51 -11.91
N ILE A 255 8.00 -2.09 -11.16
CA ILE A 255 7.84 -1.40 -9.88
C ILE A 255 7.06 -0.10 -10.06
N SER A 256 7.45 0.71 -11.04
CA SER A 256 6.89 2.04 -11.24
C SER A 256 5.52 2.05 -11.91
N GLY A 257 5.13 1.00 -12.63
CA GLY A 257 3.85 0.93 -13.36
C GLY A 257 3.81 1.86 -14.56
N HIS A 258 4.93 2.04 -15.27
CA HIS A 258 4.93 2.75 -16.55
C HIS A 258 4.52 1.81 -17.68
N VAL A 259 3.48 2.19 -18.41
CA VAL A 259 2.97 1.42 -19.57
C VAL A 259 4.03 1.29 -20.66
N ARG A 260 4.67 2.42 -21.00
CA ARG A 260 5.67 2.53 -22.05
C ARG A 260 7.03 2.84 -21.44
N LEU A 261 8.06 2.13 -21.88
CA LEU A 261 9.45 2.37 -21.47
C LEU A 261 9.93 3.78 -21.85
N SER A 262 9.44 4.35 -22.96
CA SER A 262 9.77 5.72 -23.37
C SER A 262 9.36 6.78 -22.35
N ASN A 263 8.31 6.54 -21.55
CA ASN A 263 7.93 7.44 -20.46
C ASN A 263 8.86 7.30 -19.24
N LEU A 264 9.45 6.12 -19.04
CA LEU A 264 10.44 5.88 -17.99
C LEU A 264 11.80 6.49 -18.35
N GLN A 265 12.18 6.46 -19.63
CA GLN A 265 13.43 7.06 -20.14
C GLN A 265 13.56 8.55 -19.83
N LYS A 266 12.44 9.28 -19.72
CA LYS A 266 12.43 10.72 -19.36
C LYS A 266 12.96 11.00 -17.94
N TYR A 267 13.12 9.97 -17.11
CA TYR A 267 13.68 10.09 -15.76
C TYR A 267 15.18 9.80 -15.70
N LEU A 268 15.78 9.40 -16.82
CA LEU A 268 17.19 9.11 -16.98
C LEU A 268 17.90 10.39 -17.44
N GLU A 269 18.13 11.30 -16.52
CA GLU A 269 19.11 12.36 -16.76
C GLU A 269 20.49 11.68 -16.71
N VAL A 270 21.10 11.47 -17.88
CA VAL A 270 22.49 10.95 -17.98
C VAL A 270 23.42 12.11 -17.65
N SER A 271 24.24 11.94 -16.63
CA SER A 271 25.21 12.98 -16.29
C SER A 271 26.39 12.94 -17.27
N ARG A 272 27.09 14.07 -17.44
CA ARG A 272 28.24 14.13 -18.37
C ARG A 272 29.34 13.16 -17.93
N GLU A 273 29.50 12.99 -16.62
CA GLU A 273 30.42 12.06 -15.99
C GLU A 273 30.04 10.60 -16.30
N GLU A 274 28.76 10.27 -16.37
CA GLU A 274 28.29 8.93 -16.77
C GLU A 274 28.60 8.67 -18.25
N VAL A 275 28.53 9.68 -19.11
CA VAL A 275 28.92 9.56 -20.53
C VAL A 275 30.42 9.35 -20.66
N GLU A 276 31.22 10.15 -19.95
CA GLU A 276 32.69 10.06 -19.96
C GLU A 276 33.16 8.71 -19.43
N ALA A 277 32.61 8.25 -18.30
CA ALA A 277 32.91 6.94 -17.73
C ALA A 277 32.50 5.80 -18.67
N ALA A 278 31.38 5.93 -19.39
CA ALA A 278 30.94 4.91 -20.34
C ALA A 278 31.89 4.81 -21.55
N ILE A 279 32.33 5.95 -22.11
CA ILE A 279 33.30 5.98 -23.21
C ILE A 279 34.65 5.40 -22.76
N ASN A 280 35.14 5.79 -21.58
CA ASN A 280 36.40 5.29 -21.02
C ASN A 280 36.35 3.81 -20.59
N SER A 281 35.15 3.20 -20.55
CA SER A 281 34.97 1.78 -20.24
C SER A 281 34.99 0.88 -21.48
N LEU A 282 35.04 1.47 -22.68
CA LEU A 282 35.20 0.72 -23.92
C LEU A 282 36.64 0.18 -24.02
N PRO A 283 36.82 -1.08 -24.47
CA PRO A 283 38.14 -1.69 -24.62
C PRO A 283 38.98 -1.04 -25.72
#